data_AF-Q4U4Y5-F1
#
_entry.id   AF-Q4U4Y5-F1
#
_cell.length_a   1.000
_cell.length_b   1.000
_cell.length_c   1.000
_cell.angle_alpha   90.00
_cell.angle_beta   90.00
_cell.angle_gamma   90.00
#
_symmetry.space_group_name_H-M   'P 1'
#
loop_
_entity.id
_entity.type
_entity.pdbx_description
1 polymer ?
#
loop_
_entity_poly.entity_id
_entity_poly.type
_entity_poly.pdbx_seq_one_letter_code
_entity_poly.pdbx_strand_id
1 'polypeptide(L)'
;RDGLQNESAWVDTEDKIEWINMLSKTGLPYIEVTSFVHPRWIPALRDSLDVAKGITRSEHTVYAALVPNLIGLEHAAEGGIDQACVFLSASETHNQKNVNKPIDRTV
;
A
#
# COMPACT_ATOMS: atom_id res chain seq x y z
N ARG A 1 -3.77 4.11 4.25
CA ARG A 1 -2.83 3.03 4.61
C ARG A 1 -2.22 3.19 6.00
N ASP A 2 -1.51 4.28 6.31
CA ASP A 2 -0.74 4.43 7.57
C ASP A 2 -1.59 4.27 8.85
N GLY A 3 -2.82 4.80 8.87
CA GLY A 3 -3.73 4.57 10.00
C GLY A 3 -3.98 3.07 10.25
N LEU A 4 -4.39 2.33 9.21
CA LEU A 4 -4.72 0.91 9.32
C LEU A 4 -3.51 0.01 9.62
N GLN A 5 -2.29 0.43 9.27
CA GLN A 5 -1.11 -0.41 9.49
C GLN A 5 -0.73 -0.50 10.98
N ASN A 6 -1.16 0.47 11.79
CA ASN A 6 -0.87 0.53 13.22
C ASN A 6 -2.02 -0.02 14.08
N GLU A 7 -3.16 -0.35 13.47
CA GLU A 7 -4.29 -0.91 14.21
C GLU A 7 -4.12 -2.40 14.50
N SER A 8 -4.43 -2.76 15.74
CA SER A 8 -4.38 -4.14 16.23
C SER A 8 -5.60 -4.96 15.80
N ALA A 9 -6.72 -4.30 15.51
CA ALA A 9 -7.95 -4.93 15.06
C ALA A 9 -7.95 -5.14 13.54
N TRP A 10 -8.48 -6.29 13.11
CA TRP A 10 -8.77 -6.51 11.71
C TRP A 10 -9.99 -5.68 11.30
N VAL A 11 -9.84 -4.95 10.19
CA VAL A 11 -10.95 -4.29 9.49
C VAL A 11 -11.23 -5.12 8.24
N ASP A 12 -12.49 -5.44 8.00
CA ASP A 12 -12.87 -6.26 6.86
C ASP A 12 -12.58 -5.54 5.54
N THR A 13 -12.31 -6.33 4.50
CA THR A 13 -11.90 -5.83 3.19
C THR A 13 -12.97 -4.93 2.57
N GLU A 14 -14.25 -5.30 2.76
CA GLU A 14 -15.40 -4.52 2.28
C GLU A 14 -15.46 -3.13 2.95
N ASP A 15 -15.23 -3.06 4.26
CA ASP A 15 -15.20 -1.79 5.01
C ASP A 15 -14.05 -0.89 4.53
N LYS A 16 -12.87 -1.46 4.26
CA LYS A 16 -11.73 -0.71 3.71
C LYS A 16 -12.07 -0.12 2.34
N ILE A 17 -12.71 -0.91 1.48
CA ILE A 17 -13.14 -0.48 0.15
C ILE A 17 -14.18 0.64 0.27
N GLU A 18 -15.19 0.47 1.13
CA GLU A 18 -16.22 1.49 1.34
C GLU A 18 -15.60 2.80 1.82
N TRP A 19 -14.70 2.76 2.79
CA TRP A 19 -14.01 3.95 3.29
C TRP A 19 -13.19 4.65 2.21
N ILE A 20 -12.42 3.91 1.40
CA ILE A 20 -11.66 4.52 0.30
C ILE A 20 -12.60 5.15 -0.74
N ASN A 21 -13.71 4.50 -1.04
CA ASN A 21 -14.72 5.02 -1.95
C ASN A 21 -15.39 6.29 -1.40
N MET A 22 -15.63 6.37 -0.10
CA MET A 22 -16.10 7.59 0.56
C MET A 22 -15.06 8.71 0.48
N LEU A 23 -13.78 8.41 0.76
CA LEU A 23 -12.70 9.38 0.64
C LEU A 23 -12.56 9.90 -0.80
N SER A 24 -12.72 9.03 -1.78
CA SER A 24 -12.66 9.40 -3.21
C SER A 24 -13.72 10.44 -3.60
N LYS A 25 -14.88 10.44 -2.93
CA LYS A 25 -15.97 11.41 -3.17
C LYS A 25 -15.72 12.79 -2.56
N THR A 26 -14.71 12.93 -1.70
CA THR A 26 -14.39 14.21 -1.05
C THR A 26 -13.61 15.18 -1.95
N GLY A 27 -13.12 14.69 -3.11
CA GLY A 27 -12.29 15.48 -4.02
C GLY A 27 -10.81 15.51 -3.62
N LEU A 28 -10.36 14.59 -2.76
CA LEU A 28 -8.93 14.44 -2.46
C LEU A 28 -8.15 14.10 -3.73
N PRO A 29 -7.06 14.82 -4.04
CA PRO A 29 -6.26 14.58 -5.24
C PRO A 29 -5.39 13.32 -5.11
N TYR A 30 -5.21 12.81 -3.90
CA TYR A 30 -4.29 11.72 -3.60
C TYR A 30 -4.80 10.89 -2.43
N ILE A 31 -4.83 9.57 -2.60
CA ILE A 31 -5.20 8.61 -1.55
C ILE A 31 -4.18 7.47 -1.54
N GLU A 32 -3.54 7.26 -0.39
CA GLU A 32 -2.70 6.09 -0.16
C GLU A 32 -3.55 4.91 0.32
N VAL A 33 -3.92 4.03 -0.61
CA VAL A 33 -4.94 2.99 -0.39
C VAL A 33 -4.43 1.83 0.44
N THR A 34 -3.24 1.32 0.14
CA THR A 34 -2.72 0.10 0.79
C THR A 34 -1.19 -0.01 0.69
N SER A 35 -0.65 -1.16 1.12
CA SER A 35 0.77 -1.50 1.05
C SER A 35 0.93 -2.93 0.55
N PHE A 36 1.75 -3.14 -0.47
CA PHE A 36 2.13 -4.46 -1.00
C PHE A 36 3.39 -5.00 -0.31
N VAL A 37 3.37 -4.95 1.03
CA VAL A 37 4.38 -5.60 1.87
C VAL A 37 4.01 -7.06 2.13
N HIS A 38 4.96 -7.83 2.62
CA HIS A 38 4.69 -9.21 3.02
C HIS A 38 3.64 -9.24 4.17
N PRO A 39 2.55 -10.02 4.08
CA PRO A 39 1.48 -10.08 5.09
C PRO A 39 1.95 -10.42 6.51
N ARG A 40 3.05 -11.16 6.62
CA ARG A 40 3.70 -11.47 7.91
C ARG A 40 4.17 -10.21 8.66
N TRP A 41 4.54 -9.15 7.95
CA TRP A 41 5.06 -7.92 8.56
C TRP A 41 3.94 -6.93 8.89
N ILE A 42 2.94 -6.82 8.02
CA ILE A 42 1.75 -5.98 8.27
C ILE A 42 0.49 -6.82 8.00
N PRO A 43 0.02 -7.62 8.98
CA PRO A 43 -1.15 -8.48 8.81
C PRO A 43 -2.44 -7.71 8.50
N ALA A 44 -2.56 -6.48 8.98
CA ALA A 44 -3.72 -5.61 8.77
C ALA A 44 -3.96 -5.25 7.28
N LEU A 45 -2.93 -5.38 6.44
CA LEU A 45 -2.98 -5.05 5.01
C LEU A 45 -2.79 -6.27 4.09
N ARG A 46 -3.01 -7.48 4.62
CA ARG A 46 -2.85 -8.74 3.87
C ARG A 46 -3.79 -8.86 2.65
N ASP A 47 -4.88 -8.12 2.64
CA ASP A 47 -5.91 -8.03 1.59
C ASP A 47 -5.67 -6.87 0.61
N SER A 48 -4.42 -6.39 0.51
CA SER A 48 -4.04 -5.24 -0.30
C SER A 48 -4.49 -5.32 -1.76
N LEU A 49 -4.36 -6.48 -2.40
CA LEU A 49 -4.78 -6.67 -3.78
C LEU A 49 -6.29 -6.60 -3.96
N ASP A 50 -7.05 -7.22 -3.05
CA ASP A 50 -8.52 -7.21 -3.08
C ASP A 50 -9.06 -5.80 -2.86
N VAL A 51 -8.48 -5.06 -1.91
CA VAL A 51 -8.79 -3.64 -1.69
C VAL A 51 -8.48 -2.81 -2.94
N ALA A 52 -7.29 -2.98 -3.53
CA ALA A 52 -6.89 -2.20 -4.72
C ALA A 52 -7.82 -2.45 -5.92
N LYS A 53 -8.29 -3.68 -6.11
CA LYS A 53 -9.24 -4.03 -7.18
C LYS A 53 -10.69 -3.66 -6.89
N GLY A 54 -11.07 -3.59 -5.61
CA GLY A 54 -12.46 -3.37 -5.21
C GLY A 54 -12.91 -1.91 -5.14
N ILE A 55 -11.98 -0.95 -5.20
CA ILE A 55 -12.31 0.47 -5.11
C ILE A 55 -12.90 1.04 -6.40
N THR A 56 -13.84 1.97 -6.25
CA THR A 56 -14.38 2.79 -7.32
C THR A 56 -13.50 4.02 -7.48
N ARG A 57 -12.83 4.11 -8.63
CA ARG A 57 -11.85 5.16 -8.90
C ARG A 57 -12.49 6.45 -9.38
N SER A 58 -11.93 7.57 -8.94
CA SER A 58 -12.17 8.91 -9.46
C SER A 58 -11.06 9.30 -10.44
N GLU A 59 -11.41 9.94 -11.56
CA GLU A 59 -10.43 10.45 -12.54
C GLU A 59 -9.56 11.60 -11.99
N HIS A 60 -9.99 12.21 -10.89
CA HIS A 60 -9.30 13.36 -10.28
C HIS A 60 -8.44 12.97 -9.07
N THR A 61 -8.35 11.68 -8.76
CA THR A 61 -7.64 11.16 -7.58
C THR A 61 -6.59 10.16 -7.99
N VAL A 62 -5.36 10.37 -7.52
CA VAL A 62 -4.27 9.41 -7.64
C VAL A 62 -4.38 8.39 -6.51
N TYR A 63 -4.43 7.10 -6.86
CA TYR A 63 -4.44 6.00 -5.92
C TYR A 63 -3.04 5.39 -5.82
N ALA A 64 -2.41 5.58 -4.66
CA ALA A 64 -1.04 5.16 -4.43
C ALA A 64 -0.95 4.00 -3.42
N ALA A 65 0.11 3.22 -3.51
CA ALA A 65 0.41 2.17 -2.55
C ALA A 65 1.89 2.10 -2.23
N LEU A 66 2.21 1.66 -1.00
CA LEU A 66 3.59 1.39 -0.60
C LEU A 66 4.08 0.09 -1.25
N VAL A 67 5.25 0.15 -1.89
CA VAL A 67 5.83 -0.97 -2.63
C VAL A 67 7.31 -1.11 -2.26
N PRO A 68 7.67 -2.06 -1.36
CA PRO A 68 9.05 -2.22 -0.89
C PRO A 68 9.96 -2.98 -1.86
N ASN A 69 9.41 -3.77 -2.77
CA ASN A 69 10.19 -4.68 -3.62
C ASN A 69 9.46 -4.98 -4.93
N LEU A 70 10.14 -5.70 -5.83
CA LEU A 70 9.63 -6.02 -7.18
C LEU A 70 8.35 -6.86 -7.15
N ILE A 71 8.23 -7.82 -6.23
CA ILE A 71 7.00 -8.64 -6.09
C ILE A 71 5.81 -7.76 -5.70
N GLY A 72 6.04 -6.82 -4.77
CA GLY A 72 5.01 -5.84 -4.41
C GLY A 72 4.64 -4.93 -5.57
N LEU A 73 5.59 -4.63 -6.48
CA LEU A 73 5.34 -3.81 -7.67
C LEU A 73 4.47 -4.55 -8.68
N GLU A 74 4.70 -5.85 -8.87
CA GLU A 74 3.88 -6.70 -9.72
C GLU A 74 2.43 -6.72 -9.22
N HIS A 75 2.21 -6.92 -7.91
CA HIS A 75 0.87 -6.86 -7.33
C HIS A 75 0.24 -5.45 -7.40
N ALA A 76 1.03 -4.39 -7.22
CA ALA A 76 0.54 -3.02 -7.36
C ALA A 76 0.08 -2.73 -8.79
N ALA A 77 0.82 -3.21 -9.80
CA ALA A 77 0.42 -3.12 -11.19
C ALA A 77 -0.85 -3.93 -11.47
N GLU A 78 -0.96 -5.14 -10.93
CA GLU A 78 -2.16 -5.97 -11.05
C GLU A 78 -3.40 -5.34 -10.37
N GLY A 79 -3.19 -4.64 -9.26
CA GLY A 79 -4.21 -3.87 -8.54
C GLY A 79 -4.54 -2.52 -9.17
N GLY A 80 -3.89 -2.14 -10.28
CA GLY A 80 -4.13 -0.87 -10.96
C GLY A 80 -3.72 0.35 -10.13
N ILE A 81 -2.68 0.26 -9.31
CA ILE A 81 -2.16 1.41 -8.56
C ILE A 81 -1.53 2.43 -9.52
N ASP A 82 -1.88 3.71 -9.37
CA ASP A 82 -1.34 4.79 -10.22
C ASP A 82 0.10 5.12 -9.85
N GLN A 83 0.42 5.07 -8.55
CA GLN A 83 1.72 5.48 -8.03
C GLN A 83 2.25 4.51 -6.98
N ALA A 84 3.44 3.96 -7.23
CA ALA A 84 4.18 3.16 -6.27
C ALA A 84 5.05 4.06 -5.38
N CYS A 85 4.82 4.00 -4.07
CA CYS A 85 5.67 4.66 -3.07
C CYS A 85 6.74 3.67 -2.60
N VAL A 86 7.98 3.92 -3.02
CA VAL A 86 9.15 3.19 -2.50
C VAL A 86 9.68 3.89 -1.26
N PHE A 87 10.22 3.12 -0.31
CA PHE A 87 10.94 3.65 0.83
C PHE A 87 12.30 2.99 0.93
N LEU A 88 13.30 3.79 1.29
CA LEU A 88 14.65 3.34 1.55
C LEU A 88 15.07 3.89 2.90
N SER A 89 15.77 3.08 3.69
CA SER A 89 16.38 3.59 4.92
C SER A 89 17.78 4.10 4.62
N ALA A 90 18.14 5.24 5.21
CA ALA A 90 19.51 5.77 5.14
C ALA A 90 20.52 4.93 5.94
N SER A 91 20.04 4.00 6.79
CA SER A 91 20.89 3.09 7.57
C SER A 91 20.89 1.70 6.96
N GLU A 92 22.07 1.16 6.67
CA GLU A 92 22.26 -0.18 6.08
C GLU A 92 21.55 -1.28 6.88
N THR A 93 21.78 -1.31 8.19
CA THR A 93 21.18 -2.28 9.11
C THR A 93 19.64 -2.18 9.14
N HIS A 94 19.12 -0.97 8.98
CA HIS A 94 17.68 -0.72 8.99
C HIS A 94 17.05 -1.08 7.62
N ASN A 95 17.74 -0.79 6.52
CA ASN A 95 17.30 -1.14 5.17
C ASN A 95 17.28 -2.65 4.97
N GLN A 96 18.31 -3.35 5.46
CA GLN A 96 18.35 -4.80 5.45
C GLN A 96 17.21 -5.42 6.28
N LYS A 97 16.80 -4.81 7.40
CA LYS A 97 15.69 -5.32 8.20
C LYS A 97 14.31 -5.08 7.57
N ASN A 98 14.11 -3.94 6.93
CA ASN A 98 12.80 -3.55 6.42
C ASN A 98 12.53 -3.94 4.96
N VAL A 99 13.57 -3.96 4.13
CA VAL A 99 13.46 -4.24 2.69
C VAL A 99 14.16 -5.56 2.33
N ASN A 100 14.82 -6.20 3.31
CA ASN A 100 15.60 -7.43 3.13
C ASN A 100 16.69 -7.33 2.04
N LYS A 101 17.19 -6.12 1.81
CA LYS A 101 18.23 -5.81 0.84
C LYS A 101 19.19 -4.74 1.38
N PRO A 102 20.47 -4.76 0.96
CA PRO A 102 21.37 -3.64 1.20
C PRO A 102 20.93 -2.42 0.38
N ILE A 103 21.38 -1.23 0.79
CA ILE A 103 20.97 0.05 0.19
C ILE A 103 21.29 0.07 -1.31
N ASP A 104 22.48 -0.41 -1.70
CA ASP A 104 22.96 -0.47 -3.08
C ASP A 104 22.18 -1.44 -3.98
N ARG A 105 21.32 -2.29 -3.41
CA ARG A 105 20.44 -3.25 -4.11
C ARG A 105 18.97 -2.94 -3.94
N THR A 106 18.65 -1.78 -3.38
CA THR A 106 17.28 -1.30 -3.28
C THR A 106 16.86 -0.70 -4.62
N VAL A 107 15.65 -1.07 -5.07
CA VAL A 107 15.15 -1.07 -6.47
C VAL A 107 15.61 -2.30 -7.24
#